data_AF-A0A2T7TRC1-F1
#
_entry.id   AF-A0A2T7TRC1-F1
#
_cell.length_a   1.000
_cell.length_b   1.000
_cell.length_c   1.000
_cell.angle_alpha   90.00
_cell.angle_beta   90.00
_cell.angle_gamma   90.00
#
_symmetry.space_group_name_H-M   'P 1'
#
loop_
_entity.id
_entity.type
_entity.pdbx_description
1 polymer ?
#
loop_
_entity_poly.entity_id
_entity_poly.type
_entity_poly.pdbx_seq_one_letter_code
_entity_poly.pdbx_strand_id
1 'polypeptide(L)' 'MITPAQCRAARGLINWTQDDLAKAAEIGVVTVRQFESGKAVPRSATLVVIRQALETAGVQFIPENGGGAGVRMRERSEP' A
#
# COMPACT_ATOMS: atom_id res chain seq x y z
N MET A 1 1.06 -3.50 -10.36
CA MET A 1 1.99 -3.72 -9.23
C MET A 1 2.16 -2.40 -8.49
N ILE A 2 2.20 -2.39 -7.15
CA ILE A 2 2.37 -1.15 -6.37
C ILE A 2 3.85 -0.80 -6.22
N THR A 3 4.18 0.49 -6.18
CA THR A 3 5.55 0.97 -5.96
C THR A 3 5.83 1.24 -4.48
N PRO A 4 7.12 1.32 -4.05
CA PRO A 4 7.47 1.71 -2.68
C PRO A 4 6.91 3.09 -2.29
N ALA A 5 6.91 4.04 -3.23
CA ALA A 5 6.36 5.38 -2.99
C ALA A 5 4.84 5.35 -2.77
N GLN A 6 4.10 4.60 -3.61
CA GLN A 6 2.65 4.43 -3.42
C GLN A 6 2.32 3.70 -2.12
N CYS A 7 3.13 2.74 -1.69
CA CYS A 7 2.96 2.06 -0.39
C CYS A 7 3.06 3.04 0.78
N ARG A 8 4.13 3.86 0.82
CA ARG A 8 4.31 4.87 1.87
C ARG A 8 3.21 5.92 1.86
N ALA A 9 2.82 6.39 0.67
CA ALA A 9 1.75 7.36 0.51
C ALA A 9 0.40 6.79 0.99
N ALA A 10 0.07 5.55 0.61
CA ALA A 10 -1.14 4.87 1.03
C ALA A 10 -1.22 4.73 2.56
N ARG A 11 -0.15 4.29 3.21
CA ARG A 11 -0.08 4.25 4.68
C ARG A 11 -0.25 5.63 5.30
N GLY A 12 0.36 6.65 4.71
CA GLY A 12 0.22 8.03 5.16
C GLY A 12 -1.24 8.51 5.14
N LEU A 13 -2.01 8.16 4.10
CA LEU A 13 -3.44 8.51 3.99
C LEU A 13 -4.30 7.92 5.11
N ILE A 14 -3.99 6.71 5.56
CA ILE A 14 -4.74 5.98 6.60
C ILE A 14 -4.06 6.02 7.96
N ASN A 15 -3.02 6.85 8.13
CA ASN A 15 -2.23 7.00 9.35
C ASN A 15 -1.68 5.67 9.92
N TRP A 16 -1.21 4.78 9.04
CA TRP A 16 -0.64 3.49 9.44
C TRP A 16 0.88 3.54 9.58
N THR A 17 1.39 2.89 10.63
CA THR A 17 2.81 2.55 10.76
C THR A 17 3.18 1.38 9.84
N GLN A 18 4.48 1.06 9.73
CA GLN A 18 4.93 -0.15 9.03
C GLN A 18 4.42 -1.44 9.71
N ASP A 19 4.24 -1.40 11.03
CA ASP A 19 3.78 -2.54 11.82
C ASP A 19 2.27 -2.80 11.61
N ASP A 20 1.47 -1.73 11.51
CA ASP A 20 0.04 -1.83 11.20
C ASP A 20 -0.18 -2.48 9.82
N LEU A 21 0.58 -2.04 8.82
CA LEU A 21 0.53 -2.65 7.48
C LEU A 21 0.99 -4.12 7.51
N ALA A 22 2.06 -4.42 8.25
CA ALA A 22 2.56 -5.78 8.38
C ALA A 22 1.51 -6.73 8.97
N LYS A 23 0.83 -6.29 10.04
CA LYS A 23 -0.29 -7.01 10.67
C LYS A 23 -1.46 -7.18 9.71
N ALA A 24 -1.90 -6.11 9.05
CA ALA A 24 -3.04 -6.15 8.14
C ALA A 24 -2.80 -6.98 6.88
N ALA A 25 -1.55 -7.07 6.41
CA ALA A 25 -1.16 -7.87 5.25
C ALA A 25 -0.64 -9.27 5.62
N GLU A 26 -0.65 -9.63 6.91
CA GLU A 26 -0.16 -10.91 7.45
C GLU A 26 1.27 -11.27 7.00
N ILE A 27 2.17 -10.29 7.04
CA ILE A 27 3.58 -10.45 6.69
C ILE A 27 4.51 -9.90 7.78
N GLY A 28 5.79 -10.28 7.73
CA GLY A 28 6.79 -9.70 8.64
C GLY A 28 7.06 -8.22 8.35
N VAL A 29 7.19 -7.41 9.42
CA VAL A 29 7.48 -5.97 9.33
C VAL A 29 8.79 -5.65 8.58
N VAL A 30 9.77 -6.57 8.63
CA VAL A 30 11.02 -6.44 7.87
C VAL A 30 10.77 -6.45 6.36
N THR A 31 9.82 -7.27 5.89
CA THR A 31 9.41 -7.32 4.48
C THR A 31 8.82 -5.99 4.03
N VAL A 32 7.95 -5.39 4.86
CA VAL A 32 7.38 -4.06 4.61
C VAL A 32 8.51 -3.01 4.53
N ARG A 33 9.41 -2.98 5.52
CA ARG A 33 10.53 -2.04 5.55
C ARG A 33 11.44 -2.17 4.33
N GLN A 34 11.78 -3.39 3.93
CA GLN A 34 12.64 -3.64 2.76
C GLN A 34 11.97 -3.17 1.47
N PHE A 35 10.70 -3.51 1.27
CA PHE A 35 9.91 -3.05 0.14
C PHE A 35 9.86 -1.52 0.07
N GLU A 36 9.47 -0.87 1.17
CA GLU A 36 9.34 0.59 1.21
C GLU A 36 10.66 1.33 1.04
N SER A 37 11.78 0.73 1.46
CA SER A 37 13.11 1.29 1.24
C SER A 37 13.60 1.16 -0.21
N GLY A 38 12.92 0.38 -1.06
CA GLY A 38 13.36 0.08 -2.42
C GLY A 38 14.56 -0.87 -2.50
N LYS A 39 15.06 -1.37 -1.37
CA LYS A 39 16.23 -2.27 -1.32
C LYS A 39 15.96 -3.68 -1.84
N ALA A 40 14.68 -4.09 -1.85
CA ALA A 40 14.27 -5.37 -2.38
C ALA A 40 12.89 -5.26 -3.04
N VAL A 41 12.70 -6.02 -4.11
CA VAL A 41 11.38 -6.22 -4.74
C VAL A 41 10.80 -7.53 -4.19
N PRO A 42 9.73 -7.49 -3.37
CA PRO A 42 9.08 -8.69 -2.89
C PRO A 42 8.54 -9.54 -4.02
N ARG A 43 8.24 -10.81 -3.72
CA ARG A 43 7.49 -11.68 -4.63
C ARG A 43 6.15 -11.03 -4.98
N SER A 44 5.65 -11.28 -6.19
CA SER A 44 4.37 -10.74 -6.65
C SER A 44 3.22 -11.01 -5.67
N ALA A 45 3.17 -12.19 -5.05
CA ALA A 45 2.17 -12.54 -4.05
C ALA A 45 2.20 -11.60 -2.82
N THR A 46 3.39 -11.22 -2.35
CA THR A 46 3.55 -10.27 -1.24
C THR A 46 3.04 -8.88 -1.61
N LEU A 47 3.29 -8.43 -2.84
CA LEU A 47 2.80 -7.14 -3.32
C LEU A 47 1.27 -7.11 -3.47
N VAL A 48 0.66 -8.26 -3.78
CA VAL A 48 -0.80 -8.43 -3.82
C VAL A 48 -1.41 -8.24 -2.43
N VAL A 49 -0.91 -8.94 -1.41
CA VAL A 49 -1.47 -8.83 -0.04
C VAL A 49 -1.25 -7.44 0.56
N ILE A 50 -0.11 -6.78 0.29
CA ILE A 50 0.12 -5.39 0.70
C ILE A 50 -0.90 -4.45 0.07
N ARG A 51 -1.12 -4.57 -1.25
CA ARG A 51 -2.12 -3.75 -1.95
C ARG A 51 -3.51 -3.99 -1.37
N GLN A 52 -3.91 -5.24 -1.19
CA GLN A 52 -5.22 -5.63 -0.68
C GLN A 52 -5.45 -5.08 0.73
N ALA A 53 -4.47 -5.19 1.64
CA ALA A 53 -4.60 -4.65 2.99
C ALA A 53 -4.85 -3.14 3.00
N LEU A 54 -4.09 -2.38 2.20
CA LEU A 54 -4.27 -0.94 2.05
C LEU A 54 -5.61 -0.58 1.42
N GLU A 55 -6.03 -1.35 0.41
CA GLU A 55 -7.31 -1.19 -0.28
C GLU A 55 -8.49 -1.45 0.67
N THR A 56 -8.43 -2.51 1.48
CA THR A 56 -9.42 -2.83 2.51
C THR A 56 -9.50 -1.75 3.59
N ALA A 57 -8.37 -1.12 3.93
CA ALA A 57 -8.32 -0.01 4.87
C ALA A 57 -8.86 1.32 4.31
N GLY A 58 -9.35 1.33 3.06
CA GLY A 58 -9.98 2.51 2.47
C GLY A 58 -9.10 3.26 1.47
N VAL A 59 -7.96 2.71 1.04
CA VAL A 59 -7.15 3.30 -0.04
C VAL A 59 -7.65 2.84 -1.42
N GLN A 60 -7.53 3.71 -2.41
CA GLN A 60 -7.68 3.37 -3.82
C GLN A 60 -6.39 3.69 -4.58
N PHE A 61 -5.85 2.71 -5.29
CA PHE A 61 -4.73 2.91 -6.21
C PHE A 61 -5.24 3.36 -7.57
N ILE A 62 -4.63 4.43 -8.09
CA ILE A 62 -5.00 5.01 -9.39
C ILE A 62 -3.90 4.62 -10.38
N PRO A 63 -4.23 3.99 -11.52
CA PRO A 63 -3.27 3.74 -12.58
C PRO A 63 -2.81 5.06 -13.20
N GLU A 64 -1.72 5.03 -13.96
CA GLU A 64 -1.29 6.20 -14.70
C GLU A 64 -2.37 6.66 -15.69
N ASN A 65 -2.77 7.92 -15.57
CA ASN A 65 -3.88 8.52 -16.31
C ASN A 65 -3.51 9.90 -16.89
N GLY A 66 -2.23 10.09 -17.23
CA GLY A 66 -1.66 11.36 -17.73
C GLY A 66 -0.89 12.17 -16.67
N GLY A 67 -1.06 11.87 -15.38
CA GLY A 67 -0.32 12.50 -14.26
C GLY A 67 0.60 11.56 -13.48
N GLY A 68 0.87 10.35 -14.01
CA GLY A 68 1.53 9.27 -13.27
C GLY A 68 0.57 8.46 -12.39
N ALA A 69 1.06 7.35 -11.83
CA ALA A 69 0.28 6.50 -10.93
C ALA A 69 0.21 7.09 -9.50
N GLY A 70 -0.93 6.94 -8.83
CA GLY A 70 -1.20 7.59 -7.53
C GLY A 70 -1.98 6.75 -6.54
N VAL A 71 -2.30 7.34 -5.38
CA VAL A 71 -3.17 6.77 -4.34
C VAL A 71 -4.11 7.86 -3.80
N ARG A 72 -5.33 7.49 -3.42
CA ARG A 72 -6.31 8.37 -2.78
C ARG A 72 -7.17 7.60 -1.78
N MET A 73 -7.94 8.30 -0.95
CA MET A 73 -9.01 7.65 -0.16
C MET A 73 -10.12 7.15 -1.09
N ARG A 74 -10.70 5.99 -0.78
CA ARG A 74 -11.94 5.53 -1.39
C ARG A 74 -13.05 6.52 -1.06
N GLU A 75 -13.96 6.67 -2.01
CA GLU A 75 -15.16 7.46 -1.80
C GLU A 75 -15.92 6.89 -0.60
N ARG A 76 -16.25 7.75 0.37
CA ARG A 76 -17.22 7.37 1.40
C ARG A 76 -18.55 7.25 0.67
N SER A 77 -19.02 6.03 0.46
CA SER A 77 -20.44 5.83 0.25
C SER A 77 -21.11 6.20 1.58
N GLU A 78 -21.53 7.46 1.71
CA GLU A 78 -22.49 7.83 2.75
C GLU A 78 -23.79 7.06 2.47
N PRO A 79 -24.40 6.41 3.48
CA PRO A 79 -25.78 5.97 3.40
C PRO A 79 -26.75 7.16 3.39
#